data_AF-A0A0M2KKH5-F1
#
_entry.id   AF-A0A0M2KKH5-F1
#
_cell.length_a   1.000
_cell.length_b   1.000
_cell.length_c   1.000
_cell.angle_alpha   90.00
_cell.angle_beta   90.00
_cell.angle_gamma   90.00
#
_symmetry.space_group_name_H-M   'P 1'
#
loop_
_entity.id
_entity.type
_entity.pdbx_description
1 polymer ?
#
loop_
_entity_poly.entity_id
_entity_poly.type
_entity_poly.pdbx_seq_one_letter_code
_entity_poly.pdbx_strand_id
1 'polypeptide(L)'
;MTQMQWKTSVLVVVDDFTGANDAGCGLAAMGARVNVLFNPAASVRAQDADVWILNTDSRACDAALAAQRTLQAYSPPGGAGRRWLDFQKGRLHFAW
;
A
#
# COMPACT_ATOMS: atom_id res chain seq x y z
N MET A 1 -18.24 10.93 -17.26
CA MET A 1 -16.85 11.08 -16.79
C MET A 1 -16.18 9.73 -16.93
N THR A 2 -15.22 9.59 -17.83
CA THR A 2 -14.46 8.35 -18.01
C THR A 2 -13.49 8.22 -16.84
N GLN A 3 -13.72 7.22 -15.99
CA GLN A 3 -12.86 6.92 -14.86
C GLN A 3 -11.51 6.45 -15.42
N MET A 4 -10.43 7.18 -15.09
CA MET A 4 -9.07 6.80 -15.51
C MET A 4 -8.75 5.45 -14.87
N GLN A 5 -8.73 4.39 -15.67
CA GLN A 5 -8.38 3.07 -15.19
C GLN A 5 -6.86 2.95 -15.14
N TRP A 6 -6.31 2.92 -13.93
CA TRP A 6 -4.87 2.77 -13.72
C TRP A 6 -4.44 1.38 -14.20
N LYS A 7 -3.52 1.32 -15.17
CA LYS A 7 -3.08 0.04 -15.78
C LYS A 7 -2.24 -0.83 -14.86
N THR A 8 -1.69 -0.25 -13.79
CA THR A 8 -0.80 -0.92 -12.85
C THR A 8 -1.34 -0.73 -11.44
N SER A 9 -1.61 -1.83 -10.73
CA SER A 9 -1.95 -1.78 -9.31
C SER A 9 -0.75 -1.30 -8.49
N VAL A 10 -0.99 -0.41 -7.54
CA VAL A 10 0.02 0.16 -6.65
C VAL A 10 -0.17 -0.42 -5.24
N LEU A 11 0.93 -0.76 -4.55
CA LEU A 11 0.92 -1.04 -3.11
C LEU A 11 1.76 0.02 -2.41
N VAL A 12 1.19 0.73 -1.46
CA VAL A 12 1.86 1.72 -0.60
C VAL A 12 2.02 1.08 0.78
N VAL A 13 3.24 1.01 1.32
CA VAL A 13 3.48 0.52 2.68
C VAL A 13 3.80 1.69 3.58
N VAL A 14 3.04 1.84 4.67
CA VAL A 14 3.16 2.97 5.60
C VAL A 14 3.34 2.49 7.02
N ASP A 15 4.01 3.29 7.85
CA ASP A 15 4.35 2.96 9.24
C ASP A 15 3.27 3.37 10.24
N ASP A 16 2.32 4.23 9.85
CA ASP A 16 1.25 4.72 10.71
C ASP A 16 -0.08 4.97 9.97
N PHE A 17 -1.12 5.22 10.76
CA PHE A 17 -2.46 5.47 10.27
C PHE A 17 -2.62 6.81 9.54
N THR A 18 -1.93 7.86 10.00
CA THR A 18 -2.04 9.20 9.40
C THR A 18 -1.45 9.20 8.00
N GLY A 19 -0.24 8.64 7.83
CA GLY A 19 0.40 8.50 6.53
C GLY A 19 -0.41 7.63 5.56
N ALA A 20 -1.09 6.60 6.06
CA ALA A 20 -2.01 5.80 5.25
C ALA A 20 -3.14 6.63 4.65
N ASN A 21 -3.79 7.45 5.47
CA ASN A 21 -4.91 8.27 5.04
C ASN A 21 -4.47 9.43 4.15
N ASP A 22 -3.36 10.10 4.44
CA ASP A 22 -2.85 11.20 3.61
C ASP A 22 -2.52 10.71 2.20
N ALA A 23 -1.81 9.57 2.09
CA ALA A 23 -1.53 8.93 0.82
C ALA A 23 -2.82 8.51 0.10
N GLY A 24 -3.78 7.95 0.84
CA GLY A 24 -5.06 7.51 0.28
C GLY A 24 -5.92 8.65 -0.24
N CYS A 25 -6.04 9.74 0.52
CA CYS A 25 -6.74 10.95 0.10
C CYS A 25 -6.09 11.58 -1.14
N GLY A 26 -4.76 11.67 -1.17
CA GLY A 26 -4.03 12.19 -2.33
C GLY A 26 -4.27 11.38 -3.60
N LEU A 27 -4.18 10.05 -3.51
CA LEU A 27 -4.38 9.16 -4.65
C LEU A 27 -5.85 9.10 -5.11
N ALA A 28 -6.79 9.12 -4.16
CA ALA A 28 -8.21 9.19 -4.46
C ALA A 28 -8.58 10.52 -5.15
N ALA A 29 -7.97 11.64 -4.74
CA ALA A 29 -8.15 12.94 -5.38
C ALA A 29 -7.66 12.95 -6.84
N MET A 30 -6.71 12.08 -7.19
CA MET A 30 -6.24 11.85 -8.57
C MET A 30 -7.09 10.81 -9.34
N GLY A 31 -8.19 10.34 -8.74
CA GLY A 31 -9.16 9.44 -9.38
C GLY A 31 -8.87 7.95 -9.21
N ALA A 32 -7.90 7.55 -8.38
CA ALA A 32 -7.64 6.15 -8.09
C ALA A 32 -8.70 5.55 -7.16
N ARG A 33 -9.07 4.29 -7.36
CA ARG A 33 -9.80 3.51 -6.35
C ARG A 33 -8.79 3.03 -5.31
N VAL A 34 -8.92 3.51 -4.08
CA VAL A 34 -7.94 3.26 -3.02
C VAL A 34 -8.57 2.43 -1.90
N ASN A 35 -7.87 1.38 -1.46
CA ASN A 35 -8.21 0.64 -0.25
C ASN A 35 -7.07 0.71 0.77
N VAL A 36 -7.39 1.10 2.00
CA VAL A 36 -6.47 1.03 3.14
C VAL A 36 -6.71 -0.28 3.89
N LEU A 37 -5.66 -1.08 4.06
CA LEU A 37 -5.66 -2.37 4.73
C LEU A 37 -4.89 -2.27 6.05
N PHE A 38 -5.55 -2.72 7.12
CA PHE A 38 -4.95 -2.87 8.46
C PHE A 38 -4.44 -4.29 8.71
N ASN A 39 -4.84 -5.24 7.86
CA ASN A 39 -4.46 -6.63 7.96
C ASN A 39 -3.96 -7.13 6.59
N PRO A 40 -2.66 -7.43 6.43
CA PRO A 40 -2.12 -7.99 5.19
C PRO A 40 -2.72 -9.38 4.85
N ALA A 41 -3.29 -10.09 5.82
CA ALA A 41 -3.94 -11.38 5.55
C ALA A 41 -5.41 -11.24 5.07
N ALA A 42 -5.94 -10.02 4.93
CA ALA A 42 -7.29 -9.81 4.43
C ALA A 42 -7.44 -10.37 3.01
N SER A 43 -8.43 -11.23 2.79
CA SER A 43 -8.74 -11.71 1.44
C SER A 43 -9.35 -10.57 0.62
N VAL A 44 -8.59 -10.07 -0.35
CA VAL A 44 -9.01 -8.99 -1.26
C VAL A 44 -8.84 -9.44 -2.70
N ARG A 45 -9.71 -8.97 -3.60
CA ARG A 45 -9.55 -9.26 -5.04
C ARG A 45 -8.74 -8.14 -5.66
N ALA A 46 -7.79 -8.49 -6.52
CA ALA A 46 -6.91 -7.53 -7.16
C ALA A 46 -7.68 -6.40 -7.89
N GLN A 47 -8.84 -6.72 -8.49
CA GLN A 47 -9.68 -5.75 -9.17
C GLN A 47 -10.44 -4.76 -8.26
N ASP A 48 -10.45 -4.96 -6.94
CA ASP A 48 -11.24 -4.12 -6.03
C ASP A 48 -10.64 -2.70 -5.84
N ALA A 49 -9.33 -2.53 -6.09
CA ALA A 49 -8.67 -1.24 -6.00
C ALA A 49 -7.51 -1.09 -6.99
N ASP A 50 -7.24 0.15 -7.37
CA ASP A 50 -6.07 0.55 -8.16
C ASP A 50 -4.86 0.75 -7.25
N VAL A 51 -5.10 1.18 -6.01
CA VAL A 51 -4.08 1.38 -4.97
C VAL A 51 -4.49 0.61 -3.70
N TRP A 52 -3.55 -0.16 -3.17
CA TRP A 52 -3.61 -0.80 -1.87
C TRP A 52 -2.66 -0.08 -0.94
N ILE A 53 -3.12 0.37 0.22
CA ILE A 53 -2.28 1.01 1.23
C ILE A 53 -2.26 0.09 2.44
N LEU A 54 -1.08 -0.35 2.88
CA LEU A 54 -0.92 -1.29 3.97
C LEU A 54 -0.23 -0.60 5.14
N ASN A 55 -0.98 -0.42 6.22
CA ASN A 55 -0.43 0.14 7.45
C ASN A 55 0.25 -0.98 8.26
N THR A 56 1.54 -0.84 8.51
CA THR A 56 2.34 -1.78 9.31
C THR A 56 2.28 -1.49 10.81
N ASP A 57 1.70 -0.35 11.22
CA ASP A 57 1.60 0.11 12.61
C ASP A 57 2.95 0.01 13.34
N SER A 58 4.02 0.40 12.65
CA SER A 58 5.40 0.12 13.05
C SER A 58 6.16 1.34 13.57
N ARG A 59 5.58 2.55 13.51
CA ARG A 59 6.27 3.80 13.90
C ARG A 59 6.86 3.78 15.31
N ALA A 60 6.19 3.14 16.25
CA ALA A 60 6.62 3.04 17.65
C ALA A 60 7.35 1.72 17.97
N CYS A 61 7.53 0.84 16.99
CA CYS A 61 8.25 -0.41 17.17
C CYS A 61 9.76 -0.18 17.16
N ASP A 62 10.50 -1.15 17.71
CA ASP A 62 11.94 -1.22 17.44
C ASP A 62 12.22 -1.52 15.96
N ALA A 63 13.48 -1.30 15.56
CA ALA A 63 13.90 -1.44 14.17
C ALA A 63 13.72 -2.87 13.63
N ALA A 64 13.90 -3.90 14.46
CA ALA A 64 13.79 -5.29 14.02
C ALA A 64 12.33 -5.65 13.73
N LEU A 65 11.42 -5.25 14.62
CA LEU A 65 9.98 -5.46 14.46
C LEU A 65 9.43 -4.63 13.29
N ALA A 66 9.87 -3.39 13.12
CA ALA A 66 9.46 -2.57 11.97
C ALA A 66 9.91 -3.16 10.63
N ALA A 67 11.14 -3.66 10.54
CA ALA A 67 11.65 -4.35 9.37
C ALA A 67 10.85 -5.63 9.08
N GLN A 68 10.58 -6.44 10.10
CA GLN A 68 9.77 -7.65 9.97
C GLN A 68 8.37 -7.35 9.42
N ARG A 69 7.66 -6.36 9.99
CA ARG A 69 6.31 -6.00 9.55
C ARG A 69 6.28 -5.42 8.13
N THR A 70 7.30 -4.64 7.78
CA THR A 70 7.47 -4.12 6.43
C THR A 70 7.68 -5.26 5.42
N LEU A 71 8.56 -6.22 5.72
CA LEU A 71 8.76 -7.40 4.87
C LEU A 71 7.49 -8.24 4.70
N GLN A 72 6.69 -8.39 5.77
CA GLN A 72 5.40 -9.07 5.69
C GLN A 72 4.40 -8.33 4.78
N ALA A 73 4.42 -7.00 4.77
CA ALA A 73 3.56 -6.19 3.90
C ALA A 73 3.88 -6.38 2.40
N TYR A 74 5.13 -6.67 2.05
CA TYR A 74 5.57 -6.95 0.67
C TYR A 74 5.14 -8.33 0.13
N SER A 75 4.51 -9.16 0.96
CA SER A 75 3.78 -10.36 0.52
C SER A 75 2.26 -10.12 0.57
N PRO A 76 1.71 -9.14 -0.18
CA PRO A 76 0.32 -8.75 -0.06
C PRO A 76 -0.65 -9.84 -0.54
N PRO A 77 -1.92 -9.76 -0.12
CA PRO A 77 -2.93 -10.73 -0.52
C PRO A 77 -3.16 -10.68 -2.05
N GLY A 78 -3.03 -11.86 -2.69
CA GLY A 78 -3.33 -12.03 -4.12
C GLY A 78 -2.15 -12.22 -5.08
N GLY A 79 -0.99 -12.71 -4.62
CA GLY A 79 -0.03 -13.44 -5.46
C GLY A 79 1.01 -12.61 -6.25
N ALA A 80 2.16 -13.26 -6.49
CA ALA A 80 3.34 -12.75 -7.18
C ALA A 80 3.05 -12.43 -8.66
N GLY A 81 3.41 -11.22 -9.11
CA GLY A 81 3.26 -10.79 -10.51
C GLY A 81 2.91 -9.32 -10.73
N ARG A 82 2.81 -8.50 -9.68
CA ARG A 82 2.51 -7.06 -9.78
C ARG A 82 3.77 -6.23 -9.48
N ARG A 83 3.93 -5.10 -10.19
CA ARG A 83 4.98 -4.11 -9.88
C ARG A 83 4.58 -3.34 -8.63
N TRP A 84 5.46 -3.29 -7.65
CA TRP A 84 5.20 -2.66 -6.36
C TRP A 84 5.95 -1.32 -6.25
N LEU A 85 5.33 -0.35 -5.58
CA LEU A 85 5.88 1.00 -5.36
C LEU A 85 5.86 1.28 -3.87
N ASP A 86 6.92 0.95 -3.16
CA ASP A 86 7.00 1.30 -1.73
C ASP A 86 7.15 2.80 -1.56
N PHE A 87 6.40 3.36 -0.62
CA PHE A 87 6.39 4.78 -0.30
C PHE A 87 6.65 4.96 1.19
N GLN A 88 7.92 5.12 1.56
CA GLN A 88 8.30 5.50 2.90
C GLN A 88 8.75 6.95 2.92
N LYS A 89 8.15 7.77 3.80
CA LYS A 89 8.58 9.15 4.07
C LYS A 89 8.80 10.00 2.81
N GLY A 90 7.91 9.95 1.82
CA GLY A 90 8.02 10.76 0.60
C GLY A 90 8.94 10.19 -0.48
N ARG A 91 9.49 8.99 -0.31
CA ARG A 91 10.39 8.36 -1.30
C ARG A 91 9.76 7.12 -1.90
N LEU A 92 9.75 7.06 -3.23
CA LEU A 92 9.34 5.88 -4.00
C LEU A 92 10.52 4.91 -4.13
N HIS A 93 10.32 3.68 -3.71
CA HIS A 93 11.26 2.57 -3.89
C HIS A 93 10.65 1.54 -4.84
N PHE A 94 11.37 1.23 -5.92
CA PHE A 94 10.97 0.22 -6.89
C PHE A 94 11.55 -1.13 -6.46
N ALA A 95 10.69 -2.11 -6.20
CA ALA A 95 11.08 -3.51 -6.13
C ALA A 95 10.88 -4.14 -7.52
N TRP A 96 11.97 -4.64 -8.12
CA TRP A 96 11.96 -5.34 -9.41
C TRP A 96 11.70 -6.83 -9.21
#